data_AF-A0A813FSB0-F1
#
_entry.id   AF-A0A813FSB0-F1
#
_cell.length_a   1.000
_cell.length_b   1.000
_cell.length_c   1.000
_cell.angle_alpha   90.00
_cell.angle_beta   90.00
_cell.angle_gamma   90.00
#
_symmetry.space_group_name_H-M   'P 1'
#
loop_
_entity.id
_entity.type
_entity.pdbx_description
1 polymer ?
#
loop_
_entity_poly.entity_id
_entity_poly.type
_entity_poly.pdbx_seq_one_letter_code
_entity_poly.pdbx_strand_id
1 'polypeptide(L)'
;MWRVTAVNRLANPPTEETLEFDALVLSDKLLVMPNVYAVLPPEELGPLSLLPSADPEAIHAAATADALPSQSAVVLLLALAVPLPEALQAAFGNSRAVFGDALREALGPQCDLALVVHDSAKPGRPGGGGGEGGGEGRVELFVVHSTERFAKVHLVADRGGGPVLDDPDAVRDHLCRQFYDAAGKLGAAASARSGPEVWPAPAYAAAVAWDHASVAPEHRLRGSHRVDGLRRVGLCGDFFGGFSESEGVGAVMGGVEAAALSGVALAGELAAVLIEKHAADRGAASRSAAI
;
A
#
# COMPACT_ATOMS: atom_id res chain seq x y z
N MET A 1 -9.59 -2.95 26.32
CA MET A 1 -10.65 -2.61 25.36
C MET A 1 -10.12 -1.39 24.65
N TRP A 2 -10.13 -1.41 23.33
CA TRP A 2 -9.63 -0.32 22.52
C TRP A 2 -10.77 0.62 22.19
N ARG A 3 -10.47 1.91 22.19
CA ARG A 3 -11.39 2.96 21.77
C ARG A 3 -10.74 3.73 20.64
N VAL A 4 -11.40 3.76 19.49
CA VAL A 4 -10.97 4.51 18.31
C VAL A 4 -11.92 5.67 18.12
N THR A 5 -11.38 6.87 18.09
CA THR A 5 -12.12 8.08 17.70
C THR A 5 -11.81 8.36 16.23
N ALA A 6 -12.83 8.43 15.40
CA ALA A 6 -12.72 8.72 13.98
C ALA A 6 -13.60 9.91 13.61
N VAL A 7 -13.23 10.61 12.53
CA VAL A 7 -14.06 11.67 11.94
C VAL A 7 -14.75 11.11 10.71
N ASN A 8 -16.07 11.00 10.77
CA ASN A 8 -16.89 10.62 9.63
C ASN A 8 -17.01 11.81 8.66
N ARG A 9 -16.18 11.79 7.62
CA ARG A 9 -16.15 12.82 6.57
C ARG A 9 -17.33 12.72 5.58
N LEU A 10 -18.14 11.67 5.66
CA LEU A 10 -19.35 11.52 4.85
C LEU A 10 -20.56 12.24 5.49
N ALA A 11 -20.49 12.55 6.79
CA ALA A 11 -21.47 13.40 7.45
C ALA A 11 -21.25 14.87 7.06
N ASN A 12 -22.34 15.63 6.93
CA ASN A 12 -22.29 17.08 6.73
C ASN A 12 -23.12 17.81 7.80
N PRO A 13 -22.49 18.42 8.81
CA PRO A 13 -21.04 18.56 9.00
C PRO A 13 -20.34 17.24 9.36
N PRO A 14 -19.01 17.13 9.19
CA PRO A 14 -18.26 15.99 9.69
C PRO A 14 -18.49 15.78 11.18
N THR A 15 -18.68 14.53 11.59
CA THR A 15 -18.96 14.17 12.99
C THR A 15 -17.88 13.25 13.55
N GLU A 16 -17.53 13.43 14.82
CA GLU A 16 -16.72 12.45 15.54
C GLU A 16 -17.56 11.23 15.92
N GLU A 17 -17.03 10.05 15.68
CA GLU A 17 -17.59 8.78 16.11
C GLU A 17 -16.59 8.03 16.99
N THR A 18 -17.11 7.35 18.01
CA THR A 18 -16.32 6.51 18.91
C THR A 18 -16.70 5.06 18.70
N LEU A 19 -15.71 4.24 18.37
CA LEU A 19 -15.86 2.80 18.15
C LEU A 19 -15.04 2.04 19.19
N GLU A 20 -15.61 0.94 19.71
CA GLU A 20 -14.96 0.09 20.71
C GLU A 20 -14.63 -1.28 20.12
N PHE A 21 -13.41 -1.75 20.39
CA PHE A 21 -12.89 -3.01 19.86
C PHE A 21 -12.20 -3.84 20.95
N ASP A 22 -12.28 -5.16 20.82
CA ASP A 22 -11.58 -6.08 21.72
C ASP A 22 -10.12 -6.30 21.36
N ALA A 23 -9.76 -6.06 20.09
CA ALA A 23 -8.41 -6.13 19.59
C ALA A 23 -8.16 -5.07 18.52
N LEU A 24 -6.89 -4.74 18.29
CA LEU A 24 -6.47 -3.80 17.26
C LEU A 24 -5.45 -4.47 16.33
N VAL A 25 -5.57 -4.23 15.03
CA VAL A 25 -4.60 -4.68 14.02
C VAL A 25 -3.98 -3.45 13.37
N LEU A 26 -2.67 -3.33 13.48
CA LEU A 26 -1.87 -2.31 12.82
C LEU A 26 -1.26 -2.92 11.55
N SER A 27 -1.49 -2.28 10.40
CA SER A 27 -0.90 -2.71 9.12
C SER A 27 0.20 -1.77 8.65
N ASP A 28 1.02 -2.23 7.71
CA ASP A 28 1.97 -1.49 6.86
C ASP A 28 1.53 -0.06 6.49
N LYS A 29 0.27 0.14 6.10
CA LYS A 29 -0.28 1.45 5.71
C LYS A 29 -0.46 2.42 6.87
N LEU A 30 -0.31 1.93 8.11
CA LEU A 30 -0.46 2.69 9.35
C LEU A 30 0.87 2.88 10.08
N LEU A 31 2.00 2.42 9.51
CA LEU A 31 3.33 2.41 10.15
C LEU A 31 4.42 2.95 9.23
N VAL A 32 4.37 4.26 8.99
CA VAL A 32 5.26 5.02 8.10
C VAL A 32 6.11 5.98 8.93
N MET A 33 7.38 5.72 9.26
CA MET A 33 8.16 6.63 10.13
C MET A 33 8.86 7.77 9.36
N PRO A 34 8.86 9.04 9.84
CA PRO A 34 8.23 9.50 11.07
C PRO A 34 6.71 9.54 10.91
N ASN A 35 6.06 8.71 11.70
CA ASN A 35 4.66 8.41 11.50
C ASN A 35 3.87 9.45 12.23
N VAL A 36 3.53 10.52 11.52
CA VAL A 36 2.49 11.44 11.94
C VAL A 36 1.13 10.73 12.09
N TYR A 37 1.00 9.49 11.61
CA TYR A 37 -0.15 8.60 11.84
C TYR A 37 0.16 7.42 12.79
N ALA A 38 1.32 7.39 13.48
CA ALA A 38 1.61 6.33 14.43
C ALA A 38 0.57 6.41 15.52
N VAL A 39 -0.25 5.37 15.56
CA VAL A 39 -1.35 5.21 16.50
C VAL A 39 -0.81 5.10 17.94
N LEU A 40 0.48 4.75 18.11
CA LEU A 40 1.10 4.52 19.42
C LEU A 40 2.41 5.32 19.54
N PRO A 41 2.62 6.05 20.66
CA PRO A 41 3.89 6.71 20.94
C PRO A 41 5.01 5.69 21.22
N PRO A 42 6.30 6.05 21.05
CA PRO A 42 7.43 5.12 21.17
C PRO A 42 7.45 4.28 22.46
N GLU A 43 7.10 4.89 23.58
CA GLU A 43 6.98 4.25 24.90
C GLU A 43 5.89 3.17 24.96
N GLU A 44 4.90 3.24 24.07
CA GLU A 44 3.80 2.28 23.98
C GLU A 44 4.06 1.18 22.93
N LEU A 45 5.17 1.21 22.21
CA LEU A 45 5.45 0.16 21.21
C LEU A 45 5.61 -1.20 21.88
N GLY A 46 6.39 -1.31 22.96
CA GLY A 46 6.56 -2.55 23.72
C GLY A 46 6.85 -3.77 22.80
N PRO A 47 6.10 -4.88 22.90
CA PRO A 47 6.25 -6.05 22.02
C PRO A 47 6.02 -5.79 20.52
N LEU A 48 5.41 -4.66 20.16
CA LEU A 48 5.18 -4.25 18.76
C LEU A 48 6.36 -3.46 18.19
N SER A 49 7.39 -3.17 18.98
CA SER A 49 8.56 -2.43 18.49
C SER A 49 9.16 -3.13 17.28
N LEU A 50 9.33 -2.36 16.20
CA LEU A 50 10.01 -2.82 14.99
C LEU A 50 11.53 -2.71 15.10
N LEU A 51 12.03 -2.10 16.18
CA LEU A 51 13.44 -1.87 16.40
C LEU A 51 14.05 -3.00 17.23
N PRO A 52 15.27 -3.46 16.90
CA PRO A 52 15.92 -4.56 17.59
C PRO A 52 16.37 -4.24 19.03
N SER A 53 16.28 -2.98 19.49
CA SER A 53 16.69 -2.53 20.82
C SER A 53 15.51 -2.09 21.68
N ALA A 54 15.55 -2.42 22.97
CA ALA A 54 14.60 -1.96 24.00
C ALA A 54 15.03 -0.64 24.67
N ASP A 55 16.16 -0.06 24.26
CA ASP A 55 16.66 1.22 24.76
C ASP A 55 16.03 2.39 23.98
N PRO A 56 15.24 3.28 24.61
CA PRO A 56 14.60 4.43 23.98
C PRO A 56 15.56 5.38 23.24
N GLU A 57 16.80 5.55 23.72
CA GLU A 57 17.80 6.41 23.06
C GLU A 57 18.36 5.72 21.81
N ALA A 58 18.64 4.41 21.91
CA ALA A 58 19.00 3.58 20.76
C ALA A 58 17.84 3.45 19.76
N ILE A 59 16.58 3.49 20.23
CA ILE A 59 15.38 3.51 19.38
C ILE A 59 15.33 4.81 18.57
N HIS A 60 15.61 5.97 19.19
CA HIS A 60 15.63 7.25 18.49
C HIS A 60 16.78 7.30 17.48
N ALA A 61 17.98 6.82 17.85
CA ALA A 61 19.13 6.74 16.95
C ALA A 61 18.96 5.71 15.82
N ALA A 62 18.38 4.54 16.10
CA ALA A 62 18.09 3.49 15.10
C ALA A 62 16.90 3.85 14.21
N ALA A 63 15.89 4.57 14.72
CA ALA A 63 14.82 5.14 13.91
C ALA A 63 15.36 6.13 12.86
N THR A 64 16.54 6.72 13.10
CA THR A 64 17.22 7.61 12.16
C THR A 64 18.31 6.94 11.31
N ALA A 65 18.80 5.75 11.67
CA ALA A 65 19.95 5.12 11.03
C ALA A 65 19.67 3.74 10.39
N ASP A 66 18.68 2.99 10.88
CA ASP A 66 18.35 1.61 10.46
C ASP A 66 16.82 1.37 10.32
N ALA A 67 16.00 2.42 10.35
CA ALA A 67 14.58 2.30 10.03
C ALA A 67 14.45 1.82 8.59
N LEU A 68 13.86 0.63 8.41
CA LEU A 68 13.43 0.02 7.14
C LEU A 68 13.58 1.00 5.98
N PRO A 69 14.71 1.02 5.25
CA PRO A 69 14.99 2.10 4.33
C PRO A 69 13.84 2.18 3.35
N SER A 70 13.14 3.31 3.44
CA SER A 70 12.05 3.67 2.56
C SER A 70 12.56 3.55 1.14
N GLN A 71 11.94 2.69 0.34
CA GLN A 71 12.01 2.83 -1.10
C GLN A 71 10.99 3.89 -1.47
N SER A 72 11.40 5.15 -1.33
CA SER A 72 10.55 6.26 -1.72
C SER A 72 10.32 6.17 -3.23
N ALA A 73 9.05 6.16 -3.63
CA ALA A 73 8.64 6.14 -5.03
C ALA A 73 7.80 7.37 -5.33
N VAL A 74 7.84 7.83 -6.58
CA VAL A 74 6.82 8.73 -7.08
C VAL A 74 5.76 7.87 -7.75
N VAL A 75 4.51 8.04 -7.34
CA VAL A 75 3.39 7.29 -7.91
C VAL A 75 2.40 8.24 -8.55
N LEU A 76 2.07 7.99 -9.81
CA LEU A 76 0.97 8.63 -10.51
C LEU A 76 -0.29 7.76 -10.35
N LEU A 77 -1.31 8.33 -9.72
CA LEU A 77 -2.68 7.81 -9.70
C LEU A 77 -3.43 8.43 -10.87
N LEU A 78 -3.89 7.59 -11.79
CA LEU A 78 -4.51 8.03 -13.03
C LEU A 78 -5.89 7.37 -13.20
N ALA A 79 -6.92 8.18 -13.44
CA ALA A 79 -8.25 7.72 -13.79
C ALA A 79 -8.62 8.20 -15.19
N LEU A 80 -8.96 7.26 -16.08
CA LEU A 80 -9.36 7.54 -17.46
C LEU A 80 -10.83 7.21 -17.64
N ALA A 81 -11.59 8.09 -18.30
CA ALA A 81 -12.97 7.82 -18.65
C ALA A 81 -13.07 6.67 -19.66
N VAL A 82 -14.11 5.85 -19.51
CA VAL A 82 -14.45 4.77 -20.44
C VAL A 82 -15.43 5.29 -21.51
N PRO A 83 -15.29 4.87 -22.79
CA PRO A 83 -14.34 3.88 -23.30
C PRO A 83 -12.91 4.39 -23.37
N LEU A 84 -11.95 3.53 -23.04
CA LEU A 84 -10.53 3.82 -23.26
C LEU A 84 -10.25 3.93 -24.77
N PRO A 85 -9.29 4.77 -25.21
CA PRO A 85 -8.77 4.75 -26.57
C PRO A 85 -8.35 3.35 -27.02
N GLU A 86 -8.48 3.07 -28.31
CA GLU A 86 -8.19 1.74 -28.87
C GLU A 86 -6.74 1.31 -28.60
N ALA A 87 -5.75 2.20 -28.67
CA ALA A 87 -4.38 1.84 -28.33
C ALA A 87 -4.21 1.47 -26.86
N LEU A 88 -4.91 2.14 -25.94
CA LEU A 88 -4.91 1.78 -24.53
C LEU A 88 -5.62 0.44 -24.33
N GLN A 89 -6.77 0.22 -24.97
CA GLN A 89 -7.44 -1.08 -24.92
C GLN A 89 -6.56 -2.20 -25.50
N ALA A 90 -5.84 -1.96 -26.58
CA ALA A 90 -4.94 -2.93 -27.20
C ALA A 90 -3.72 -3.21 -26.32
N ALA A 91 -3.12 -2.15 -25.75
CA ALA A 91 -2.01 -2.29 -24.79
C ALA A 91 -2.45 -3.07 -23.55
N PHE A 92 -3.66 -2.82 -23.02
CA PHE A 92 -4.14 -3.39 -21.75
C PHE A 92 -5.02 -4.64 -21.90
N GLY A 93 -5.41 -5.02 -23.11
CA GLY A 93 -6.42 -6.04 -23.39
C GLY A 93 -6.01 -7.48 -23.05
N ASN A 94 -4.71 -7.78 -23.06
CA ASN A 94 -4.21 -9.15 -22.96
C ASN A 94 -3.56 -9.51 -21.60
N SER A 95 -3.22 -8.54 -20.75
CA SER A 95 -2.65 -8.82 -19.43
C SER A 95 -2.98 -7.70 -18.46
N ARG A 96 -4.18 -7.70 -17.90
CA ARG A 96 -4.68 -6.65 -17.00
C ARG A 96 -3.89 -6.51 -15.67
N ALA A 97 -2.82 -7.26 -15.43
CA ALA A 97 -2.19 -7.34 -14.12
C ALA A 97 -0.95 -6.43 -13.97
N VAL A 98 0.03 -6.48 -14.89
CA VAL A 98 1.33 -5.80 -14.72
C VAL A 98 2.04 -5.62 -16.09
N PHE A 99 2.51 -4.40 -16.40
CA PHE A 99 3.18 -4.07 -17.68
C PHE A 99 4.65 -3.63 -17.58
N GLY A 100 5.31 -3.86 -16.44
CA GLY A 100 6.63 -3.29 -16.17
C GLY A 100 7.68 -3.50 -17.28
N ASP A 101 7.80 -4.73 -17.80
CA ASP A 101 8.85 -5.05 -18.78
C ASP A 101 8.55 -4.53 -20.19
N ALA A 102 7.29 -4.64 -20.65
CA ALA A 102 6.86 -4.09 -21.93
C ALA A 102 7.00 -2.57 -21.98
N LEU A 103 6.78 -1.89 -20.85
CA LEU A 103 6.99 -0.44 -20.74
C LEU A 103 8.45 -0.05 -20.95
N ARG A 104 9.38 -0.77 -20.30
CA ARG A 104 10.82 -0.49 -20.43
C ARG A 104 11.29 -0.74 -21.86
N GLU A 105 10.79 -1.78 -22.51
CA GLU A 105 11.11 -2.05 -23.92
C GLU A 105 10.59 -0.94 -24.86
N ALA A 106 9.35 -0.48 -24.65
CA ALA A 106 8.75 0.56 -25.48
C ALA A 106 9.38 1.95 -25.30
N LEU A 107 9.67 2.34 -24.06
CA LEU A 107 10.18 3.68 -23.74
C LEU A 107 11.71 3.78 -23.75
N GLY A 108 12.41 2.64 -23.68
CA GLY A 108 13.87 2.60 -23.67
C GLY A 108 14.47 3.03 -22.34
N PRO A 109 15.81 3.20 -22.27
CA PRO A 109 16.55 3.40 -21.03
C PRO A 109 16.29 4.76 -20.35
N GLN A 110 15.66 5.71 -21.06
CA GLN A 110 15.27 7.01 -20.52
C GLN A 110 13.87 7.00 -19.87
N CYS A 111 13.20 5.85 -19.86
CA CYS A 111 11.92 5.67 -19.20
C CYS A 111 12.03 5.97 -17.70
N ASP A 112 11.19 6.89 -17.23
CA ASP A 112 11.06 7.21 -15.82
C ASP A 112 9.98 6.37 -15.14
N LEU A 113 9.25 5.53 -15.89
CA LEU A 113 8.24 4.62 -15.38
C LEU A 113 8.85 3.23 -15.11
N ALA A 114 8.59 2.68 -13.93
CA ALA A 114 9.07 1.36 -13.54
C ALA A 114 7.99 0.27 -13.63
N LEU A 115 6.75 0.64 -13.33
CA LEU A 115 5.62 -0.29 -13.24
C LEU A 115 4.31 0.45 -13.52
N VAL A 116 3.43 -0.18 -14.28
CA VAL A 116 2.03 0.26 -14.47
C VAL A 116 1.12 -0.89 -14.08
N VAL A 117 0.22 -0.62 -13.13
CA VAL A 117 -0.80 -1.55 -12.64
C VAL A 117 -2.16 -1.04 -13.02
N HIS A 118 -2.96 -1.86 -13.71
CA HIS A 118 -4.35 -1.57 -14.02
C HIS A 118 -5.24 -1.98 -12.84
N ASP A 119 -5.44 -1.07 -11.88
CA ASP A 119 -6.05 -1.34 -10.58
C ASP A 119 -7.54 -1.70 -10.68
N SER A 120 -8.25 -1.16 -11.68
CA SER A 120 -9.66 -1.49 -11.94
C SER A 120 -9.90 -2.95 -12.37
N ALA A 121 -8.85 -3.65 -12.82
CA ALA A 121 -8.94 -5.06 -13.20
C ALA A 121 -8.77 -6.05 -12.04
N LYS A 122 -8.53 -5.56 -10.81
CA LYS A 122 -8.44 -6.44 -9.64
C LYS A 122 -9.79 -7.13 -9.38
N PRO A 123 -9.79 -8.44 -9.00
CA PRO A 123 -11.01 -9.17 -8.68
C PRO A 123 -11.86 -8.46 -7.63
N GLY A 124 -13.20 -8.50 -7.80
CA GLY A 124 -14.15 -7.90 -6.85
C GLY A 124 -14.40 -6.40 -7.03
N ARG A 125 -13.72 -5.73 -7.97
CA ARG A 125 -14.05 -4.34 -8.33
C ARG A 125 -15.19 -4.29 -9.36
N PRO A 126 -16.10 -3.31 -9.26
CA PRO A 126 -17.28 -3.21 -10.13
C PRO A 126 -17.00 -2.98 -11.63
N GLY A 127 -15.74 -2.99 -12.09
CA GLY A 127 -15.34 -2.92 -13.51
C GLY A 127 -14.94 -4.24 -14.16
N GLY A 128 -14.78 -5.34 -13.40
CA GLY A 128 -14.05 -6.53 -13.84
C GLY A 128 -14.76 -7.49 -14.80
N GLY A 129 -16.09 -7.57 -14.80
CA GLY A 129 -16.78 -8.54 -15.66
C GLY A 129 -18.30 -8.51 -15.62
N GLY A 130 -18.91 -8.53 -16.81
CA GLY A 130 -20.22 -9.13 -17.08
C GLY A 130 -21.48 -8.39 -16.65
N GLY A 131 -21.40 -7.31 -15.87
CA GLY A 131 -22.59 -6.57 -15.47
C GLY A 131 -23.09 -5.62 -16.57
N GLU A 132 -24.17 -6.00 -17.26
CA GLU A 132 -24.98 -5.18 -18.21
C GLU A 132 -25.67 -3.96 -17.54
N GLY A 133 -25.07 -3.37 -16.51
CA GLY A 133 -25.51 -2.11 -15.93
C GLY A 133 -24.92 -0.95 -16.71
N GLY A 134 -25.53 -0.58 -17.84
CA GLY A 134 -25.19 0.62 -18.59
C GLY A 134 -25.11 1.83 -17.66
N GLY A 135 -23.94 2.48 -17.61
CA GLY A 135 -23.73 3.64 -16.77
C GLY A 135 -22.63 4.50 -17.35
N GLU A 136 -23.01 5.64 -17.90
CA GLU A 136 -22.12 6.75 -18.22
C GLU A 136 -21.26 7.09 -16.98
N GLY A 137 -20.00 7.47 -17.19
CA GLY A 137 -19.10 7.92 -16.12
C GLY A 137 -18.24 6.83 -15.45
N ARG A 138 -18.09 5.66 -16.08
CA ARG A 138 -17.11 4.66 -15.62
C ARG A 138 -15.68 5.16 -15.84
N VAL A 139 -14.80 4.88 -14.87
CA VAL A 139 -13.37 5.19 -14.95
C VAL A 139 -12.51 3.94 -14.78
N GLU A 140 -11.42 3.89 -15.54
CA GLU A 140 -10.36 2.90 -15.38
C GLU A 140 -9.22 3.51 -14.59
N LEU A 141 -8.81 2.82 -13.51
CA LEU A 141 -7.79 3.29 -12.59
C LEU A 141 -6.46 2.62 -12.91
N PHE A 142 -5.42 3.44 -12.98
CA PHE A 142 -4.04 3.03 -13.16
C PHE A 142 -3.19 3.57 -12.02
N VAL A 143 -2.28 2.73 -11.53
CA VAL A 143 -1.25 3.10 -10.58
C VAL A 143 0.08 2.95 -11.29
N VAL A 144 0.79 4.06 -11.47
CA VAL A 144 2.01 4.16 -12.26
C VAL A 144 3.16 4.52 -11.33
N HIS A 145 4.09 3.60 -11.12
CA HIS A 145 5.28 3.83 -10.31
C HIS A 145 6.42 4.37 -11.16
N SER A 146 7.11 5.39 -10.64
CA SER A 146 8.34 5.87 -11.22
C SER A 146 9.52 4.93 -10.95
N THR A 147 10.62 5.15 -11.65
CA THR A 147 11.93 4.61 -11.30
C THR A 147 12.48 5.28 -10.03
N GLU A 148 13.43 4.59 -9.38
CA GLU A 148 14.18 5.13 -8.25
C GLU A 148 14.99 6.38 -8.65
N ARG A 149 15.56 6.39 -9.86
CA ARG A 149 16.27 7.56 -10.40
C ARG A 149 15.38 8.79 -10.45
N PHE A 150 14.15 8.64 -10.94
CA PHE A 150 13.20 9.72 -11.03
C PHE A 150 12.77 10.21 -9.63
N ALA A 151 12.51 9.29 -8.70
CA ALA A 151 12.18 9.61 -7.33
C ALA A 151 13.27 10.42 -6.62
N LYS A 152 14.55 10.07 -6.80
CA LYS A 152 15.68 10.81 -6.21
C LYS A 152 15.78 12.28 -6.65
N VAL A 153 15.25 12.62 -7.81
CA VAL A 153 15.30 14.00 -8.34
C VAL A 153 14.14 14.83 -7.78
N HIS A 154 12.95 14.22 -7.68
CA HIS A 154 11.70 14.93 -7.40
C HIS A 154 11.22 14.82 -5.96
N LEU A 155 11.81 13.94 -5.15
CA LEU A 155 11.49 13.85 -3.73
C LEU A 155 12.43 14.74 -2.92
N VAL A 156 11.84 15.65 -2.17
CA VAL A 156 12.53 16.54 -1.24
C VAL A 156 12.06 16.25 0.18
N ALA A 157 12.94 16.45 1.16
CA ALA A 157 12.58 16.29 2.56
C ALA A 157 11.65 17.43 3.02
N ASP A 158 10.47 17.10 3.54
CA ASP A 158 9.66 18.05 4.29
C ASP A 158 10.23 18.22 5.71
N ARG A 159 10.08 19.42 6.29
CA ARG A 159 10.67 19.79 7.59
C ARG A 159 10.11 19.02 8.79
N GLY A 160 9.18 18.08 8.60
CA GLY A 160 8.68 17.26 9.70
C GLY A 160 7.71 16.13 9.33
N GLY A 161 7.61 15.71 8.06
CA GLY A 161 6.49 14.87 7.60
C GLY A 161 6.76 13.79 6.56
N GLY A 162 8.02 13.56 6.15
CA GLY A 162 8.38 12.60 5.10
C GLY A 162 8.75 13.26 3.76
N PRO A 163 9.00 12.48 2.69
CA PRO A 163 9.31 13.00 1.37
C PRO A 163 8.06 13.62 0.73
N VAL A 164 8.24 14.76 0.10
CA VAL A 164 7.22 15.45 -0.70
C VAL A 164 7.75 15.69 -2.10
N LEU A 165 6.84 15.91 -3.06
CA LEU A 165 7.23 16.27 -4.43
C LEU A 165 7.69 17.72 -4.48
N ASP A 166 8.79 17.98 -5.18
CA ASP A 166 9.32 19.32 -5.46
C ASP A 166 8.32 20.19 -6.25
N ASP A 167 7.73 19.61 -7.30
CA ASP A 167 6.67 20.20 -8.11
C ASP A 167 5.63 19.12 -8.50
N PRO A 168 4.56 18.95 -7.69
CA PRO A 168 3.57 17.91 -7.93
C PRO A 168 2.90 17.97 -9.32
N ASP A 169 2.68 19.16 -9.85
CA ASP A 169 2.00 19.36 -11.13
C ASP A 169 2.93 19.02 -12.30
N ALA A 170 4.17 19.52 -12.29
CA ALA A 170 5.15 19.21 -13.33
C ALA A 170 5.49 17.71 -13.35
N VAL A 171 5.62 17.10 -12.17
CA VAL A 171 5.85 15.65 -12.02
C VAL A 171 4.67 14.85 -12.56
N ARG A 172 3.43 15.21 -12.21
CA ARG A 172 2.21 14.58 -12.75
C ARG A 172 2.21 14.64 -14.27
N ASP A 173 2.42 15.83 -14.85
CA ASP A 173 2.34 16.04 -16.29
C ASP A 173 3.42 15.26 -17.04
N HIS A 174 4.63 15.17 -16.48
CA HIS A 174 5.72 14.35 -17.01
C HIS A 174 5.37 12.86 -17.01
N LEU A 175 4.90 12.32 -15.89
CA LEU A 175 4.54 10.91 -15.77
C LEU A 175 3.34 10.56 -16.66
N CYS A 176 2.34 11.44 -16.77
CA CYS A 176 1.21 11.28 -17.70
C CYS A 176 1.69 11.20 -19.14
N ARG A 177 2.60 12.09 -19.55
CA ARG A 177 3.17 12.07 -20.90
C ARG A 177 3.87 10.75 -21.19
N GLN A 178 4.75 10.29 -20.29
CA GLN A 178 5.42 9.01 -20.49
C GLN A 178 4.45 7.83 -20.51
N PHE A 179 3.40 7.86 -19.70
CA PHE A 179 2.37 6.82 -19.70
C PHE A 179 1.68 6.74 -21.07
N TYR A 180 1.26 7.88 -21.62
CA TYR A 180 0.64 7.94 -22.94
C TYR A 180 1.61 7.56 -24.06
N ASP A 181 2.88 8.00 -23.99
CA ASP A 181 3.90 7.61 -24.97
C ASP A 181 4.15 6.09 -24.95
N ALA A 182 4.18 5.47 -23.77
CA ALA A 182 4.30 4.01 -23.63
C ALA A 182 3.08 3.31 -24.24
N ALA A 183 1.88 3.74 -23.86
CA ALA A 183 0.64 3.18 -24.36
C ALA A 183 0.53 3.31 -25.88
N GLY A 184 0.92 4.45 -26.44
CA GLY A 184 0.97 4.68 -27.88
C GLY A 184 1.91 3.73 -28.61
N LYS A 185 3.12 3.53 -28.09
CA LYS A 185 4.08 2.61 -28.71
C LYS A 185 3.62 1.15 -28.62
N LEU A 186 3.10 0.74 -27.48
CA LEU A 186 2.57 -0.62 -27.28
C LEU A 186 1.31 -0.85 -28.12
N GLY A 187 0.41 0.14 -28.16
CA GLY A 187 -0.81 0.10 -28.95
C GLY A 187 -0.58 0.21 -30.44
N ALA A 188 0.40 0.99 -30.92
CA ALA A 188 0.77 1.07 -32.33
C ALA A 188 1.44 -0.22 -32.83
N ALA A 189 2.21 -0.90 -31.99
CA ALA A 189 2.69 -2.25 -32.28
C ALA A 189 1.52 -3.25 -32.45
N ALA A 190 0.41 -3.02 -31.73
CA ALA A 190 -0.79 -3.84 -31.79
C ALA A 190 -1.79 -3.41 -32.88
N SER A 191 -1.80 -2.14 -33.28
CA SER A 191 -2.77 -1.56 -34.22
C SER A 191 -2.06 -0.83 -35.36
N ALA A 192 -1.90 -1.54 -36.48
CA ALA A 192 -1.25 -1.02 -37.69
C ALA A 192 -2.10 0.01 -38.48
N ARG A 193 -3.18 0.57 -37.90
CA ARG A 193 -4.25 1.25 -38.66
C ARG A 193 -4.73 2.60 -38.13
N SER A 194 -4.22 3.11 -37.01
CA SER A 194 -4.73 4.34 -36.40
C SER A 194 -3.87 5.55 -36.78
N GLY A 195 -4.51 6.66 -37.19
CA GLY A 195 -3.85 7.96 -37.40
C GLY A 195 -3.31 8.58 -36.10
N PRO A 196 -2.90 9.87 -36.10
CA PRO A 196 -2.40 10.53 -34.89
C PRO A 196 -3.44 10.47 -33.78
N GLU A 197 -3.13 9.73 -32.72
CA GLU A 197 -4.06 9.46 -31.62
C GLU A 197 -4.04 10.65 -30.64
N VAL A 198 -5.22 11.25 -30.42
CA VAL A 198 -5.39 12.28 -29.40
C VAL A 198 -5.61 11.58 -28.07
N TRP A 199 -4.64 11.70 -27.16
CA TRP A 199 -4.77 11.14 -25.82
C TRP A 199 -5.89 11.85 -25.06
N PRO A 200 -6.84 11.11 -24.44
CA PRO A 200 -7.92 11.71 -23.68
C PRO A 200 -7.34 12.38 -22.44
N ALA A 201 -7.89 13.53 -22.09
CA ALA A 201 -7.62 14.13 -20.79
C ALA A 201 -8.04 13.15 -19.69
N PRO A 202 -7.23 12.97 -18.63
CA PRO A 202 -7.61 12.12 -17.52
C PRO A 202 -8.82 12.70 -16.79
N ALA A 203 -9.73 11.83 -16.37
CA ALA A 203 -10.82 12.21 -15.47
C ALA A 203 -10.26 12.63 -14.10
N TYR A 204 -9.14 12.04 -13.70
CA TYR A 204 -8.36 12.42 -12.53
C TYR A 204 -6.89 12.02 -12.71
N ALA A 205 -5.96 12.87 -12.26
CA ALA A 205 -4.54 12.55 -12.21
C ALA A 205 -3.88 13.22 -11.01
N ALA A 206 -3.11 12.48 -10.23
CA ALA A 206 -2.32 13.02 -9.13
C ALA A 206 -0.99 12.27 -9.02
N ALA A 207 0.10 13.03 -8.89
CA ALA A 207 1.38 12.48 -8.47
C ALA A 207 1.49 12.56 -6.94
N VAL A 208 1.99 11.49 -6.33
CA VAL A 208 2.18 11.41 -4.88
C VAL A 208 3.58 10.90 -4.58
N ALA A 209 4.20 11.48 -3.56
CA ALA A 209 5.34 10.87 -2.90
C ALA A 209 4.85 9.69 -2.08
N TRP A 210 5.39 8.50 -2.33
CA TRP A 210 5.06 7.28 -1.60
C TRP A 210 6.30 6.79 -0.86
N ASP A 211 6.36 7.12 0.42
CA ASP A 211 7.53 6.89 1.28
C ASP A 211 7.71 5.44 1.76
N HIS A 212 6.84 4.50 1.40
CA HIS A 212 6.95 3.10 1.83
C HIS A 212 6.30 2.20 0.78
N ALA A 213 6.75 2.31 -0.46
CA ALA A 213 6.19 1.51 -1.56
C ALA A 213 6.48 0.01 -1.39
N SER A 214 7.62 -0.33 -0.75
CA SER A 214 7.99 -1.68 -0.35
C SER A 214 9.26 -1.67 0.51
N VAL A 215 9.38 -2.62 1.43
CA VAL A 215 10.64 -2.88 2.15
C VAL A 215 11.52 -3.83 1.33
N ALA A 216 12.77 -3.44 1.09
CA ALA A 216 13.74 -4.28 0.39
C ALA A 216 13.91 -5.63 1.12
N PRO A 217 14.03 -6.76 0.41
CA PRO A 217 14.08 -8.10 1.01
C PRO A 217 15.05 -8.24 2.19
N GLU A 218 16.23 -7.65 2.08
CA GLU A 218 17.30 -7.64 3.09
C GLU A 218 16.98 -6.87 4.37
N HIS A 219 16.00 -5.96 4.30
CA HIS A 219 15.57 -5.14 5.43
C HIS A 219 14.27 -5.64 6.06
N ARG A 220 13.63 -6.67 5.51
CA ARG A 220 12.38 -7.19 6.08
C ARG A 220 12.60 -7.78 7.47
N LEU A 221 11.60 -7.60 8.32
CA LEU A 221 11.60 -8.15 9.67
C LEU A 221 11.46 -9.66 9.64
N ARG A 222 12.14 -10.32 10.58
CA ARG A 222 12.00 -11.76 10.80
C ARG A 222 10.62 -12.10 11.38
N GLY A 223 10.09 -13.24 10.94
CA GLY A 223 8.76 -13.71 11.31
C GLY A 223 7.69 -13.20 10.35
N SER A 224 6.43 -13.35 10.76
CA SER A 224 5.29 -12.96 9.94
C SER A 224 4.45 -11.84 10.54
N HIS A 225 4.55 -11.58 11.83
CA HIS A 225 3.80 -10.54 12.54
C HIS A 225 4.39 -10.32 13.95
N ARG A 226 3.87 -9.34 14.69
CA ARG A 226 4.10 -9.17 16.13
C ARG A 226 2.78 -9.08 16.88
N VAL A 227 2.73 -9.57 18.12
CA VAL A 227 1.54 -9.52 18.98
C VAL A 227 1.93 -9.02 20.37
N ASP A 228 1.12 -8.12 20.91
CA ASP A 228 1.03 -7.84 22.33
C ASP A 228 -0.26 -8.47 22.85
N GLY A 229 -0.15 -9.68 23.41
CA GLY A 229 -1.30 -10.44 23.88
C GLY A 229 -2.01 -9.79 25.08
N LEU A 230 -1.28 -9.04 25.91
CA LEU A 230 -1.86 -8.35 27.07
C LEU A 230 -2.79 -7.23 26.63
N ARG A 231 -2.32 -6.40 25.69
CA ARG A 231 -3.11 -5.30 25.13
C ARG A 231 -4.03 -5.76 24.01
N ARG A 232 -3.86 -6.97 23.48
CA ARG A 232 -4.62 -7.54 22.36
C ARG A 232 -4.47 -6.69 21.10
N VAL A 233 -3.22 -6.34 20.79
CA VAL A 233 -2.88 -5.58 19.59
C VAL A 233 -1.83 -6.33 18.80
N GLY A 234 -1.95 -6.25 17.49
CA GLY A 234 -1.11 -6.95 16.55
C GLY A 234 -0.55 -6.05 15.47
N LEU A 235 0.55 -6.48 14.88
CA LEU A 235 1.23 -5.80 13.80
C LEU A 235 1.54 -6.76 12.66
N CYS A 236 0.98 -6.49 11.48
CA CYS A 236 1.17 -7.25 10.25
C CYS A 236 1.53 -6.34 9.05
N GLY A 237 2.05 -6.90 7.96
CA GLY A 237 2.35 -6.18 6.73
C GLY A 237 3.38 -6.89 5.85
N ASP A 238 3.66 -6.32 4.67
CA ASP A 238 4.62 -6.86 3.71
C ASP A 238 6.09 -6.63 4.08
N PHE A 239 6.35 -5.83 5.11
CA PHE A 239 7.66 -5.62 5.70
C PHE A 239 8.12 -6.79 6.59
N PHE A 240 7.29 -7.83 6.75
CA PHE A 240 7.69 -9.13 7.29
C PHE A 240 8.16 -10.06 6.17
N GLY A 241 9.32 -10.71 6.36
CA GLY A 241 10.01 -11.49 5.31
C GLY A 241 9.46 -12.89 5.03
N GLY A 242 8.43 -13.33 5.75
CA GLY A 242 7.80 -14.63 5.55
C GLY A 242 8.36 -15.77 6.42
N PHE A 243 7.60 -16.87 6.43
CA PHE A 243 7.65 -17.99 7.36
C PHE A 243 8.67 -19.05 6.94
N SER A 244 9.94 -18.91 7.31
CA SER A 244 10.84 -20.07 7.33
C SER A 244 12.09 -19.77 8.16
N GLU A 245 12.18 -20.37 9.35
CA GLU A 245 13.48 -20.58 10.00
C GLU A 245 14.15 -21.88 9.53
N SER A 246 13.41 -22.75 8.81
CA SER A 246 13.80 -24.14 8.55
C SER A 246 14.40 -24.41 7.18
N GLU A 247 14.27 -23.51 6.20
CA GLU A 247 14.76 -23.74 4.84
C GLU A 247 15.69 -22.61 4.42
N GLY A 248 16.99 -22.86 4.60
CA GLY A 248 18.02 -22.04 3.98
C GLY A 248 17.80 -22.01 2.48
N VAL A 249 17.59 -20.81 1.93
CA VAL A 249 17.40 -20.51 0.50
C VAL A 249 16.02 -20.89 -0.06
N GLY A 250 15.12 -19.92 -0.21
CA GLY A 250 14.01 -20.05 -1.16
C GLY A 250 12.81 -19.13 -0.96
N ALA A 251 12.81 -17.98 -1.65
CA ALA A 251 11.72 -17.00 -1.77
C ALA A 251 11.31 -16.26 -0.49
N VAL A 252 11.95 -15.13 -0.23
CA VAL A 252 11.41 -14.07 0.63
C VAL A 252 10.14 -13.54 -0.03
N MET A 253 8.97 -14.05 0.36
CA MET A 253 7.69 -13.50 -0.09
C MET A 253 7.65 -12.01 0.27
N GLY A 254 7.23 -11.19 -0.69
CA GLY A 254 7.08 -9.74 -0.54
C GLY A 254 5.81 -9.24 -1.20
N GLY A 255 5.50 -7.97 -1.01
CA GLY A 255 4.32 -7.35 -1.62
C GLY A 255 3.00 -7.89 -1.06
N VAL A 256 1.98 -7.94 -1.91
CA VAL A 256 0.59 -8.19 -1.51
C VAL A 256 0.41 -9.55 -0.84
N GLU A 257 1.07 -10.59 -1.36
CA GLU A 257 1.01 -11.94 -0.80
C GLU A 257 1.61 -11.99 0.61
N ALA A 258 2.74 -11.32 0.83
CA ALA A 258 3.36 -11.24 2.16
C ALA A 258 2.46 -10.50 3.15
N ALA A 259 1.88 -9.35 2.75
CA ALA A 259 0.91 -8.63 3.57
C ALA A 259 -0.32 -9.50 3.93
N ALA A 260 -0.87 -10.22 2.96
CA ALA A 260 -2.02 -11.08 3.19
C ALA A 260 -1.72 -12.22 4.16
N LEU A 261 -0.60 -12.93 3.97
CA LEU A 261 -0.20 -14.03 4.85
C LEU A 261 0.17 -13.54 6.26
N SER A 262 0.83 -12.39 6.34
CA SER A 262 1.10 -11.70 7.61
C SER A 262 -0.19 -11.40 8.37
N GLY A 263 -1.20 -10.86 7.68
CA GLY A 263 -2.52 -10.58 8.27
C GLY A 263 -3.25 -11.84 8.72
N VAL A 264 -3.23 -12.92 7.94
CA VAL A 264 -3.86 -14.19 8.30
C VAL A 264 -3.21 -14.81 9.54
N ALA A 265 -1.89 -14.84 9.62
CA ALA A 265 -1.20 -15.37 10.79
C ALA A 265 -1.50 -14.55 12.05
N LEU A 266 -1.47 -13.22 11.93
CA LEU A 266 -1.83 -12.35 13.04
C LEU A 266 -3.27 -12.58 13.51
N ALA A 267 -4.21 -12.72 12.58
CA ALA A 267 -5.60 -12.98 12.91
C ALA A 267 -5.76 -14.30 13.69
N GLY A 268 -5.01 -15.35 13.32
CA GLY A 268 -4.98 -16.62 14.04
C GLY A 268 -4.50 -16.47 15.49
N GLU A 269 -3.40 -15.74 15.70
CA GLU A 269 -2.83 -15.54 17.04
C GLU A 269 -3.73 -14.66 17.92
N LEU A 270 -4.25 -13.54 17.39
CA LEU A 270 -5.20 -12.69 18.11
C LEU A 270 -6.51 -13.42 18.43
N ALA A 271 -7.01 -14.28 17.54
CA ALA A 271 -8.20 -15.08 17.80
C ALA A 271 -8.00 -15.99 19.02
N ALA A 272 -6.83 -16.63 19.16
CA ALA A 272 -6.51 -17.45 20.33
C ALA A 272 -6.53 -16.62 21.63
N VAL A 273 -5.87 -15.45 21.63
CA VAL A 273 -5.87 -14.52 22.76
C VAL A 273 -7.28 -14.08 23.16
N LEU A 274 -8.14 -13.78 22.18
CA LEU A 274 -9.53 -13.38 22.43
C LEU A 274 -10.37 -14.54 22.98
N ILE A 275 -10.20 -15.76 22.46
CA ILE A 275 -10.89 -16.96 22.96
C ILE A 275 -10.52 -17.22 24.42
N GLU A 276 -9.24 -17.16 24.77
CA GLU A 276 -8.76 -17.34 26.14
C GLU A 276 -9.34 -16.30 27.09
N LYS A 277 -9.33 -15.03 26.67
CA LYS A 277 -9.95 -13.94 27.44
C LYS A 277 -11.43 -14.19 27.69
N HIS A 278 -12.20 -14.49 26.65
CA HIS A 278 -13.65 -14.74 26.80
C HIS A 278 -13.94 -15.98 27.66
N ALA A 279 -13.10 -17.01 27.61
CA ALA A 279 -13.20 -18.15 28.50
C ALA A 279 -12.98 -17.75 29.97
N ALA A 280 -11.96 -16.93 30.23
CA ALA A 280 -11.67 -16.42 31.57
C ALA A 280 -12.81 -15.53 32.11
N ASP A 281 -13.35 -14.64 31.28
CA ASP A 281 -14.44 -13.73 31.65
C ASP A 281 -15.73 -14.52 32.00
N ARG A 282 -16.05 -15.58 31.23
CA ARG A 282 -17.18 -16.49 31.55
C ARG A 282 -16.95 -17.25 32.86
N GLY A 283 -15.74 -17.75 33.08
CA GLY A 283 -15.40 -18.45 34.33
C GLY A 283 -15.51 -17.56 35.56
N ALA A 284 -15.15 -16.28 35.44
CA ALA A 284 -15.31 -15.29 36.50
C ALA A 284 -16.78 -14.96 36.78
N ALA A 285 -17.59 -14.76 35.74
CA ALA A 285 -19.02 -14.50 35.88
C ALA A 285 -19.76 -15.64 36.58
N SER A 286 -19.48 -16.90 36.21
CA SER A 286 -20.09 -18.07 36.86
C SER A 286 -19.73 -18.22 38.33
N ARG A 287 -18.51 -17.85 38.74
CA ARG A 287 -18.11 -17.84 40.15
C ARG A 287 -18.78 -16.72 40.93
N SER A 288 -18.95 -15.54 40.34
CA SER A 288 -19.65 -14.41 40.97
C SER A 288 -21.14 -14.67 41.17
N ALA A 289 -21.77 -15.50 40.34
CA ALA A 289 -23.17 -15.88 40.48
C ALA A 289 -23.41 -17.00 41.52
N ALA A 290 -22.36 -17.68 41.96
CA ALA A 290 -22.42 -18.79 42.93
C ALA A 290 -22.11 -18.37 44.37
N ILE A 291 -21.73 -17.11 44.59
CA ILE A 291 -21.49 -16.47 45.90
C ILE A 291 -22.71 -15.62 46.25
#